data_AF-A0A401SSM5-F1
#
_entry.id   AF-A0A401SSM5-F1
#
_cell.length_a   1.000
_cell.length_b   1.000
_cell.length_c   1.000
_cell.angle_alpha   90.00
_cell.angle_beta   90.00
_cell.angle_gamma   90.00
#
_symmetry.space_group_name_H-M   'P 1'
#
loop_
_entity.id
_entity.type
_entity.pdbx_description
1 polymer ?
#
loop_
_entity_poly.entity_id
_entity_poly.type
_entity_poly.pdbx_seq_one_letter_code
_entity_poly.pdbx_strand_id
1 'polypeptide(L)'
;MQRIEIHKLHHGDNLILGFSIGGGIDQDPTQNPYSEDKTDKVNGWDMTMVTHDQARKRLTKKSEDIVRLLVTRKSLQQAICQSMQ
;
A
#
# COMPACT_ATOMS: atom_id res chain seq x y z
N MET A 1 0.70 -2.08 -12.81
CA MET A 1 0.68 -2.76 -11.50
C MET A 1 2.08 -3.19 -11.14
N GLN A 2 2.54 -2.86 -9.93
CA GLN A 2 3.83 -3.29 -9.37
C GLN A 2 3.56 -4.20 -8.17
N ARG A 3 4.34 -5.26 -8.03
CA ARG A 3 4.34 -6.11 -6.84
C ARG A 3 5.54 -5.75 -5.98
N ILE A 4 5.30 -5.51 -4.69
CA ILE A 4 6.35 -5.16 -3.73
C ILE A 4 6.26 -6.14 -2.57
N GLU A 5 7.37 -6.75 -2.19
CA GLU A 5 7.49 -7.59 -1.01
C GLU A 5 8.33 -6.86 0.04
N ILE A 6 7.76 -6.69 1.22
CA ILE A 6 8.40 -5.97 2.34
C ILE A 6 8.57 -6.94 3.49
N HIS A 7 9.82 -7.17 3.87
CA HIS A 7 10.19 -7.82 5.12
C HIS A 7 10.17 -6.77 6.23
N LYS A 8 9.30 -6.96 7.23
CA LYS A 8 9.19 -6.02 8.35
C LYS A 8 10.47 -6.04 9.18
N LEU A 9 10.84 -4.86 9.68
CA LEU A 9 11.93 -4.71 10.64
C LEU A 9 11.42 -5.02 12.05
N HIS A 10 12.10 -5.94 12.75
CA HIS A 10 11.87 -6.14 14.17
C HIS A 10 12.49 -5.01 14.97
N HIS A 11 11.69 -4.38 15.83
CA HIS A 11 12.13 -3.34 16.76
C HIS A 11 11.46 -3.54 18.12
N GLY A 12 12.14 -4.24 19.02
CA GLY A 12 11.53 -4.75 20.25
C GLY A 12 10.36 -5.69 19.91
N ASP A 13 9.22 -5.47 20.55
CA ASP A 13 7.99 -6.25 20.34
C ASP A 13 7.14 -5.80 19.13
N ASN A 14 7.72 -4.93 18.29
CA ASN A 14 7.05 -4.34 17.14
C ASN A 14 7.66 -4.83 15.81
N LEU A 15 6.78 -4.93 14.81
CA LEU A 15 7.14 -5.15 13.42
C LEU A 15 6.82 -3.89 12.61
N ILE A 16 7.87 -3.29 12.05
CA ILE A 16 7.79 -1.98 11.39
C ILE A 16 7.95 -2.14 9.88
N LEU A 17 7.12 -1.43 9.12
CA LEU A 17 7.15 -1.44 7.65
C LEU A 17 8.08 -0.38 7.04
N GLY A 18 8.37 0.71 7.75
CA GLY A 18 9.25 1.78 7.27
C GLY A 18 8.59 2.75 6.28
N PHE A 19 7.26 2.73 6.14
CA PHE A 19 6.51 3.68 5.33
C PHE A 19 5.19 4.08 6.01
N SER A 20 4.56 5.14 5.51
CA SER A 20 3.27 5.65 5.97
C SER A 20 2.20 5.48 4.90
N ILE A 21 0.93 5.37 5.32
CA ILE A 21 -0.23 5.30 4.42
C ILE A 21 -1.12 6.52 4.63
N GLY A 22 -1.83 6.91 3.57
CA GLY A 22 -2.89 7.92 3.61
C GLY A 22 -4.12 7.45 2.84
N GLY A 23 -5.27 8.09 3.08
CA GLY A 23 -6.56 7.73 2.48
C GLY A 23 -7.35 6.73 3.30
N GLY A 24 -8.35 6.12 2.65
CA GLY A 24 -9.43 5.35 3.27
C GLY A 24 -10.78 5.96 2.91
N ILE A 25 -11.84 5.15 2.81
CA ILE A 25 -13.19 5.62 2.42
C ILE A 25 -13.81 6.58 3.46
N ASP A 26 -13.24 6.60 4.66
CA ASP A 26 -13.64 7.41 5.82
C ASP A 26 -12.79 8.68 5.98
N GLN A 27 -11.92 9.00 5.02
CA GLN A 27 -11.04 10.16 5.04
C GLN A 27 -11.37 11.13 3.90
N ASP A 28 -11.01 12.40 4.05
CA ASP A 28 -11.14 13.39 2.99
C ASP A 28 -10.08 13.13 1.89
N PRO A 29 -10.48 12.77 0.66
CA PRO A 29 -9.54 12.46 -0.42
C PRO A 29 -8.73 13.68 -0.86
N THR A 30 -9.21 14.91 -0.63
CA THR A 30 -8.50 16.14 -1.03
C THR A 30 -7.25 16.40 -0.19
N GLN A 31 -7.14 15.76 0.98
CA GLN A 31 -5.98 15.86 1.87
C GLN A 31 -4.86 14.89 1.51
N ASN A 32 -5.07 13.95 0.57
CA ASN A 32 -4.06 12.97 0.17
C ASN A 32 -3.30 13.44 -1.09
N PRO A 33 -2.06 13.95 -0.97
CA PRO A 33 -1.28 14.40 -2.13
C PRO A 33 -0.80 13.25 -3.03
N TYR A 34 -0.97 12.00 -2.61
CA TYR A 34 -0.53 10.79 -3.31
C TYR A 34 -1.69 9.99 -3.91
N SER A 35 -2.81 10.63 -4.25
CA SER A 35 -3.99 9.95 -4.81
C SER A 35 -3.73 9.23 -6.14
N GLU A 36 -2.61 9.48 -6.81
CA GLU A 36 -2.24 8.85 -8.09
C GLU A 36 -1.52 7.50 -7.93
N ASP A 37 -0.87 7.26 -6.79
CA ASP A 37 -0.23 5.98 -6.45
C ASP A 37 -1.10 5.28 -5.39
N LYS A 38 -1.68 4.12 -5.72
CA LYS A 38 -2.67 3.43 -4.86
C LYS A 38 -2.25 2.02 -4.55
N THR A 39 -2.50 1.58 -3.32
CA THR A 39 -2.39 0.16 -2.95
C THR A 39 -3.71 -0.51 -3.26
N ASP A 40 -3.68 -1.52 -4.13
CA ASP A 40 -4.87 -2.26 -4.56
C ASP A 40 -5.07 -3.51 -3.68
N LYS A 41 -3.98 -4.17 -3.28
CA LYS A 41 -4.04 -5.37 -2.42
C LYS A 41 -2.90 -5.44 -1.40
N VAL A 42 -3.18 -6.02 -0.23
CA VAL A 42 -2.21 -6.36 0.83
C VAL A 42 -2.38 -7.83 1.20
N ASN A 43 -1.37 -8.67 0.95
CA ASN A 43 -1.44 -10.11 1.20
C ASN A 43 -2.74 -10.74 0.67
N GLY A 44 -3.11 -10.37 -0.56
CA GLY A 44 -4.31 -10.84 -1.26
C GLY A 44 -5.62 -10.15 -0.87
N TRP A 45 -5.66 -9.37 0.21
CA TRP A 45 -6.85 -8.60 0.60
C TRP A 45 -7.01 -7.34 -0.22
N ASP A 46 -8.22 -7.08 -0.69
CA ASP A 46 -8.59 -5.87 -1.43
C ASP A 46 -8.57 -4.62 -0.54
N MET A 47 -7.87 -3.57 -0.98
CA MET A 47 -7.72 -2.29 -0.29
C MET A 47 -8.52 -1.14 -0.94
N THR A 48 -9.29 -1.40 -1.99
CA THR A 48 -9.98 -0.35 -2.77
C THR A 48 -11.11 0.34 -1.99
N MET A 49 -11.79 -0.40 -1.11
CA MET A 49 -12.96 0.05 -0.36
C MET A 49 -12.82 -0.26 1.13
N VAL A 50 -11.75 0.24 1.76
CA VAL A 50 -11.48 0.06 3.20
C VAL A 50 -11.33 1.40 3.90
N THR A 51 -11.63 1.41 5.20
CA THR A 51 -11.30 2.54 6.08
C THR A 51 -9.79 2.61 6.34
N HIS A 52 -9.31 3.78 6.75
CA HIS A 52 -7.92 3.98 7.12
C HIS A 52 -7.45 2.97 8.18
N ASP A 53 -8.25 2.78 9.23
CA ASP A 53 -7.90 1.86 10.33
C ASP A 53 -7.91 0.39 9.90
N GLN A 54 -8.79 -0.01 8.98
CA GLN A 54 -8.76 -1.36 8.40
C GLN A 54 -7.47 -1.61 7.61
N ALA A 55 -7.05 -0.66 6.76
CA ALA A 55 -5.79 -0.73 6.03
C ALA A 55 -4.60 -0.83 6.99
N ARG A 56 -4.55 0.04 8.00
CA ARG A 56 -3.53 0.04 9.06
C ARG A 56 -3.45 -1.33 9.75
N LYS A 57 -4.57 -1.85 10.25
CA LYS A 57 -4.64 -3.16 10.93
C LYS A 57 -4.12 -4.29 10.04
N ARG A 58 -4.46 -4.27 8.74
CA ARG A 58 -4.01 -5.30 7.79
C ARG A 58 -2.49 -5.27 7.60
N LEU A 59 -1.92 -4.08 7.48
CA LEU A 59 -0.49 -3.84 7.26
C LEU A 59 0.35 -4.15 8.51
N THR A 60 -0.17 -3.84 9.71
CA THR A 60 0.55 -3.99 10.98
C THR A 60 0.26 -5.29 11.72
N LYS A 61 -0.33 -6.30 11.07
CA LYS A 61 -0.63 -7.58 11.70
C LYS A 61 0.66 -8.26 12.20
N LYS A 62 0.74 -8.53 13.50
CA LYS A 62 1.95 -9.02 14.18
C LYS A 62 2.36 -10.43 13.76
N SER A 63 1.43 -11.25 13.28
CA SER A 63 1.70 -12.62 12.84
C SER A 63 2.21 -12.71 11.40
N GLU A 64 2.44 -11.57 10.73
CA GLU A 64 2.86 -11.51 9.32
C GLU A 64 4.13 -10.67 9.23
N ASP A 65 5.29 -11.32 9.21
CA ASP A 65 6.60 -10.66 9.03
C ASP A 65 6.81 -10.11 7.62
N ILE A 66 6.05 -10.65 6.65
CA ILE A 66 6.13 -10.25 5.24
C ILE A 66 4.80 -9.66 4.79
N VAL A 67 4.88 -8.52 4.11
CA VAL A 67 3.74 -7.87 3.44
C VAL A 67 3.99 -7.79 1.94
N ARG A 68 3.07 -8.37 1.17
CA ARG A 68 3.04 -8.31 -0.29
C ARG A 68 2.00 -7.30 -0.73
N LEU A 69 2.46 -6.21 -1.31
CA LEU A 69 1.63 -5.15 -1.87
C LEU A 69 1.47 -5.35 -3.37
N LEU A 70 0.25 -5.17 -3.85
CA LEU A 70 -0.03 -4.87 -5.24
C LEU A 70 -0.36 -3.37 -5.32
N VAL A 71 0.44 -2.62 -6.06
CA VAL A 71 0.29 -1.16 -6.17
C VAL A 71 0.14 -0.73 -7.62
N THR A 72 -0.74 0.23 -7.85
CA THR A 72 -0.82 0.98 -9.10
C THR A 72 0.01 2.24 -8.95
N ARG A 73 0.89 2.50 -9.92
CA ARG A 73 1.72 3.71 -9.97
C ARG A 73 1.60 4.36 -11.33
N LYS A 74 1.34 5.67 -11.36
CA LYS A 74 1.18 6.42 -12.62
C LYS A 74 2.47 6.41 -13.44
N SER A 75 3.62 6.52 -12.80
CA SER A 75 4.93 6.45 -13.46
C SER A 75 5.16 5.12 -14.18
N LEU A 76 4.72 4.00 -13.60
CA LEU A 76 4.82 2.69 -14.25
C LEU A 76 3.89 2.60 -15.46
N GLN A 77 2.68 3.18 -15.39
CA GLN A 77 1.79 3.24 -16.53
C GLN A 77 2.40 4.06 -17.67
N GLN A 78 2.98 5.22 -17.36
CA GLN A 78 3.65 6.08 -18.34
C GLN A 78 4.83 5.37 -19.02
N ALA A 79 5.67 4.68 -18.24
CA ALA A 79 6.81 3.93 -18.78
C ALA A 79 6.37 2.82 -19.75
N ILE A 80 5.28 2.11 -19.45
CA ILE A 80 4.70 1.10 -20.36
C ILE A 80 4.19 1.77 -21.65
N CYS A 81 3.44 2.86 -21.54
CA CYS A 81 2.91 3.58 -22.71
C CYS A 81 4.03 4.06 -23.64
N GLN A 82 5.15 4.55 -23.09
CA GLN A 82 6.31 4.97 -23.88
C GLN A 82 7.03 3.80 -24.54
N SER A 83 7.09 2.64 -23.90
CA SER A 83 7.77 1.45 -24.45
C SER A 83 7.03 0.78 -25.62
N MET A 84 5.77 1.15 -25.84
CA MET A 84 4.92 0.61 -26.91
C MET A 84 4.86 1.52 -28.15
N GLN A 85 5.59 2.63 -28.15
CA GLN A 85 5.76 3.55 -29.30
C GLN A 85 7.04 3.20 -30.07
#